data_AF-A0AAT9ST83-F1
#
_entry.id   AF-A0AAT9ST83-F1
#
_cell.length_a   1.000
_cell.length_b   1.000
_cell.length_c   1.000
_cell.angle_alpha   90.00
_cell.angle_beta   90.00
_cell.angle_gamma   90.00
#
_symmetry.space_group_name_H-M   'P 1'
#
loop_
_entity.id
_entity.type
_entity.pdbx_description
1 polymer ?
#
loop_
_entity_poly.entity_id
_entity_poly.type
_entity_poly.pdbx_seq_one_letter_code
_entity_poly.pdbx_strand_id
1 'polypeptide(L)'
;MLLAVAIFWIAFLAAGFPRGIDILGLSLVPAGGRDYFLAVEWTLVYEMSYYVLLAVLAFAGLRRPTSWFAIAWMAVIFGAVITTGVVYDDTVPLASELAVQAINLPFLNRTPAFGGRPASLFAAWSLASGDPRDPCCCVFSAGRCTILPAALLVAAAIRAPKSAPVTVIGRFGERLGDAGYMLYLCDMPLMTLLSGMVPARSPSLALWLGGVSASGAISLLLARADLSMHRWSKRRIAVAPAHRIRVIAVSFVAAFIGVAAYAEVHTRAQRAAYSHAMGILTSAEPSTSPSVLAEVDAIQRLPDGRLVVRGYAIDLDKPNLTSHAAVTQRGRIISMERSRRIRPGQAKIWSRPDLANVRFGFVLMVPKGVECSSGKLDVRVAL
;
A
#
# COMPACT_ATOMS: atom_id res chain seq x y z
N MET A 1 3.52 -14.92 1.86
CA MET A 1 2.52 -13.91 2.28
C MET A 1 1.45 -14.47 3.22
N LEU A 2 0.54 -15.36 2.81
CA LEU A 2 -0.61 -15.80 3.65
C LEU A 2 -0.19 -16.35 5.03
N LEU A 3 0.91 -17.10 5.10
CA LEU A 3 1.49 -17.54 6.37
C LEU A 3 1.84 -16.36 7.30
N ALA A 4 2.51 -15.32 6.78
CA ALA A 4 2.85 -14.13 7.54
C ALA A 4 1.59 -13.38 7.99
N VAL A 5 0.59 -13.22 7.10
CA VAL A 5 -0.71 -12.62 7.44
C VAL A 5 -1.36 -13.36 8.59
N ALA A 6 -1.43 -14.69 8.54
CA ALA A 6 -2.03 -15.50 9.61
C ALA A 6 -1.29 -15.33 10.95
N ILE A 7 0.05 -15.38 10.94
CA ILE A 7 0.88 -15.20 12.13
C ILE A 7 0.66 -13.82 12.75
N PHE A 8 0.76 -12.77 11.95
CA PHE A 8 0.60 -11.40 12.45
C PHE A 8 -0.84 -11.08 12.82
N TRP A 9 -1.83 -11.66 12.16
CA TRP A 9 -3.23 -11.55 12.56
C TRP A 9 -3.48 -12.11 13.96
N ILE A 10 -2.93 -13.30 14.25
CA ILE A 10 -2.97 -13.87 15.60
C ILE A 10 -2.20 -12.99 16.59
N ALA A 11 -1.01 -12.49 16.21
CA ALA A 11 -0.20 -11.65 17.08
C ALA A 11 -0.88 -10.31 17.44
N PHE A 12 -1.48 -9.63 16.46
CA PHE A 12 -2.26 -8.41 16.67
C PHE A 12 -3.50 -8.65 17.53
N LEU A 13 -4.19 -9.77 17.30
CA LEU A 13 -5.33 -10.18 18.12
C LEU A 13 -4.88 -10.43 19.58
N ALA A 14 -3.79 -11.17 19.78
CA ALA A 14 -3.24 -11.48 21.10
C ALA A 14 -2.73 -10.22 21.84
N ALA A 15 -2.24 -9.22 21.11
CA ALA A 15 -1.82 -7.94 21.68
C ALA A 15 -2.98 -6.97 21.99
N GLY A 16 -4.24 -7.33 21.68
CA GLY A 16 -5.41 -6.48 21.93
C GLY A 16 -5.66 -5.39 20.88
N PHE A 17 -5.00 -5.48 19.72
CA PHE A 17 -5.15 -4.53 18.61
C PHE A 17 -5.57 -5.27 17.33
N PRO A 18 -6.76 -5.89 17.30
CA PRO A 18 -7.19 -6.69 16.14
C PRO A 18 -7.21 -5.84 14.87
N ARG A 19 -6.52 -6.31 13.83
CA ARG A 19 -6.55 -5.69 12.49
C ARG A 19 -7.46 -6.48 11.56
N GLY A 20 -8.30 -5.76 10.83
CA GLY A 20 -9.15 -6.35 9.80
C GLY A 20 -8.33 -6.86 8.61
N ILE A 21 -8.82 -7.90 7.95
CA ILE A 21 -8.24 -8.44 6.71
C ILE A 21 -9.04 -7.92 5.53
N ASP A 22 -8.43 -7.13 4.64
CA ASP A 22 -9.03 -6.80 3.34
C ASP A 22 -8.70 -7.91 2.33
N ILE A 23 -9.73 -8.66 1.92
CA ILE A 23 -9.61 -9.76 0.94
C ILE A 23 -9.07 -9.24 -0.39
N LEU A 24 -9.45 -8.01 -0.79
CA LEU A 24 -8.95 -7.41 -2.02
C LEU A 24 -7.47 -7.03 -1.87
N GLY A 25 -7.05 -6.53 -0.70
CA GLY A 25 -5.64 -6.33 -0.39
C GLY A 25 -4.82 -7.63 -0.45
N LEU A 26 -5.38 -8.75 0.03
CA LEU A 26 -4.74 -10.08 -0.04
C LEU A 26 -4.66 -10.65 -1.45
N SER A 27 -5.45 -10.16 -2.40
CA SER A 27 -5.38 -10.61 -3.79
C SER A 27 -4.18 -10.04 -4.55
N LEU A 28 -3.52 -9.01 -3.99
CA LEU A 28 -2.38 -8.29 -4.60
C LEU A 28 -2.66 -7.72 -6.00
N VAL A 29 -3.94 -7.49 -6.32
CA VAL A 29 -4.33 -6.76 -7.53
C VAL A 29 -4.16 -5.25 -7.32
N PRO A 30 -3.88 -4.48 -8.38
CA PRO A 30 -3.83 -3.02 -8.32
C PRO A 30 -5.23 -2.43 -8.12
N ALA A 31 -5.65 -2.34 -6.85
CA ALA A 31 -7.00 -1.98 -6.43
C ALA A 31 -7.13 -0.54 -5.90
N GLY A 32 -6.07 0.28 -6.01
CA GLY A 32 -6.02 1.62 -5.45
C GLY A 32 -5.69 1.65 -3.96
N GLY A 33 -5.96 2.79 -3.31
CA GLY A 33 -5.76 3.01 -1.87
C GLY A 33 -6.53 2.02 -1.00
N ARG A 34 -5.81 1.05 -0.43
CA ARG A 34 -6.34 0.00 0.44
C ARG A 34 -5.48 -0.18 1.68
N ASP A 35 -6.10 -0.71 2.73
CA ASP A 35 -5.41 -1.12 3.94
C ASP A 35 -4.74 -2.47 3.71
N TYR A 36 -3.46 -2.44 3.39
CA TYR A 36 -2.64 -3.64 3.31
C TYR A 36 -2.25 -4.10 4.71
N PHE A 37 -2.43 -5.39 5.00
CA PHE A 37 -2.37 -5.94 6.35
C PHE A 37 -0.95 -5.91 6.92
N LEU A 38 0.05 -6.32 6.13
CA LEU A 38 1.47 -6.30 6.46
C LEU A 38 2.10 -4.92 6.19
N ALA A 39 1.35 -3.94 5.66
CA ALA A 39 1.80 -2.61 5.25
C ALA A 39 2.93 -2.55 4.19
N VAL A 40 3.49 -3.69 3.78
CA VAL A 40 4.53 -3.80 2.75
C VAL A 40 3.96 -4.23 1.41
N GLU A 41 2.74 -4.78 1.38
CA GLU A 41 2.19 -5.45 0.20
C GLU A 41 2.04 -4.53 -1.02
N TRP A 42 2.13 -3.22 -0.83
CA TRP A 42 2.12 -2.27 -1.93
C TRP A 42 3.22 -2.56 -2.97
N THR A 43 4.43 -3.00 -2.59
CA THR A 43 5.44 -3.40 -3.60
C THR A 43 5.08 -4.73 -4.28
N LEU A 44 4.42 -5.64 -3.55
CA LEU A 44 3.98 -6.93 -4.08
C LEU A 44 2.91 -6.77 -5.15
N VAL A 45 2.08 -5.71 -5.08
CA VAL A 45 1.11 -5.39 -6.13
C VAL A 45 1.81 -5.17 -7.47
N TYR A 46 2.91 -4.41 -7.47
CA TYR A 46 3.72 -4.19 -8.68
C TYR A 46 4.39 -5.48 -9.15
N GLU A 47 5.01 -6.22 -8.23
CA GLU A 47 5.69 -7.48 -8.54
C GLU A 47 4.71 -8.52 -9.15
N MET A 48 3.54 -8.69 -8.54
CA MET A 48 2.51 -9.61 -9.03
C MET A 48 1.94 -9.17 -10.37
N SER A 49 1.67 -7.87 -10.54
CA SER A 49 1.19 -7.33 -11.82
C SER A 49 2.22 -7.55 -12.93
N TYR A 50 3.51 -7.35 -12.64
CA TYR A 50 4.61 -7.62 -13.57
C TYR A 50 4.65 -9.11 -13.97
N TYR A 51 4.55 -10.03 -13.00
CA TYR A 51 4.54 -11.47 -13.31
C TYR A 51 3.31 -11.92 -14.08
N VAL A 52 2.13 -11.38 -13.78
CA VAL A 52 0.90 -11.65 -14.54
C VAL A 52 1.05 -11.18 -15.98
N LEU A 53 1.62 -9.99 -16.20
CA LEU A 53 1.82 -9.48 -17.55
C LEU A 53 2.84 -10.31 -18.34
N LEU A 54 3.95 -10.73 -17.72
CA LEU A 54 4.88 -11.68 -18.33
C LEU A 54 4.21 -13.01 -18.67
N ALA A 55 3.31 -13.51 -17.80
CA ALA A 55 2.56 -14.73 -18.08
C ALA A 55 1.63 -14.56 -19.29
N VAL A 56 0.91 -13.43 -19.39
CA VAL A 56 0.07 -13.09 -20.55
C VAL A 56 0.89 -13.02 -21.83
N LEU A 57 2.03 -12.32 -21.82
CA LEU A 57 2.95 -12.25 -22.97
C LEU A 57 3.47 -13.65 -23.35
N ALA A 58 3.79 -14.48 -22.36
CA ALA A 58 4.25 -15.84 -22.59
C ALA A 58 3.17 -16.76 -23.18
N PHE A 59 1.89 -16.56 -22.83
CA PHE A 59 0.75 -17.25 -23.44
C PHE A 59 0.46 -16.76 -24.86
N ALA A 60 0.68 -15.47 -25.13
CA ALA A 60 0.58 -14.88 -26.47
C ALA A 60 1.76 -15.27 -27.40
N GLY A 61 2.74 -16.04 -26.92
CA GLY A 61 3.93 -16.41 -27.69
C GLY A 61 4.98 -15.30 -27.82
N LEU A 62 4.80 -14.16 -27.13
CA LEU A 62 5.66 -12.97 -27.20
C LEU A 62 6.86 -13.04 -26.23
N ARG A 63 7.48 -14.22 -26.10
CA ARG A 63 8.63 -14.44 -25.18
C ARG A 63 9.94 -13.80 -25.66
N ARG A 64 10.11 -13.65 -26.98
CA ARG A 64 11.34 -13.09 -27.57
C ARG A 64 11.46 -11.56 -27.41
N PRO A 65 10.40 -10.75 -27.57
CA PRO A 65 10.50 -9.29 -27.46
C PRO A 65 10.42 -8.76 -26.01
N THR A 66 10.68 -9.53 -24.96
CA THR A 66 10.58 -9.05 -23.57
C THR A 66 11.44 -7.80 -23.30
N SER A 67 12.62 -7.71 -23.93
CA SER A 67 13.47 -6.50 -23.86
C SER A 67 12.81 -5.29 -24.51
N TRP A 68 12.21 -5.45 -25.68
CA TRP A 68 11.47 -4.38 -26.35
C TRP A 68 10.24 -3.94 -25.56
N PHE A 69 9.54 -4.90 -24.98
CA PHE A 69 8.43 -4.62 -24.08
C PHE A 69 8.87 -3.77 -22.89
N ALA A 70 10.00 -4.10 -22.23
CA ALA A 70 10.52 -3.29 -21.13
C ALA A 70 10.96 -1.89 -21.59
N ILE A 71 11.61 -1.77 -22.75
CA ILE A 71 12.00 -0.47 -23.32
C ILE A 71 10.76 0.38 -23.63
N ALA A 72 9.75 -0.19 -24.26
CA ALA A 72 8.49 0.48 -24.55
C ALA A 72 7.81 0.95 -23.26
N TRP A 73 7.79 0.10 -22.22
CA TRP A 73 7.22 0.47 -20.94
C TRP A 73 8.01 1.57 -20.23
N MET A 74 9.35 1.49 -20.22
CA MET A 74 10.18 2.59 -19.72
C MET A 74 9.89 3.90 -20.47
N ALA A 75 9.74 3.84 -21.80
CA ALA A 75 9.38 5.02 -22.61
C ALA A 75 8.01 5.59 -22.23
N VAL A 76 7.02 4.75 -21.92
CA VAL A 76 5.71 5.20 -21.39
C VAL A 76 5.87 5.93 -20.05
N ILE A 77 6.65 5.38 -19.12
CA ILE A 77 6.90 6.01 -17.81
C ILE A 77 7.59 7.36 -18.00
N PHE A 78 8.69 7.42 -18.77
CA PHE A 78 9.40 8.67 -19.02
C PHE A 78 8.53 9.69 -19.77
N GLY A 79 7.75 9.25 -20.76
CA GLY A 79 6.80 10.09 -21.47
C GLY A 79 5.76 10.70 -20.54
N ALA A 80 5.18 9.90 -19.63
CA ALA A 80 4.23 10.37 -18.62
C ALA A 80 4.87 11.40 -17.67
N VAL A 81 6.10 11.14 -17.20
CA VAL A 81 6.84 12.07 -16.32
C VAL A 81 7.17 13.38 -17.02
N ILE A 82 7.58 13.35 -18.29
CA ILE A 82 7.92 14.54 -19.07
C ILE A 82 6.65 15.37 -19.37
N THR A 83 5.56 14.72 -19.73
CA THR A 83 4.32 15.41 -20.16
C THR A 83 3.50 15.96 -19.01
N THR A 84 3.39 15.23 -17.90
CA THR A 84 2.57 15.64 -16.75
C THR A 84 3.38 16.36 -15.68
N GLY A 85 4.72 16.21 -15.69
CA GLY A 85 5.59 16.68 -14.60
C GLY A 85 5.40 15.91 -13.28
N VAL A 86 4.40 15.03 -13.20
CA VAL A 86 4.02 14.30 -11.99
C VAL A 86 4.69 12.93 -12.04
N VAL A 87 5.55 12.68 -11.07
CA VAL A 87 5.86 11.31 -10.67
C VAL A 87 4.63 10.86 -9.89
N TYR A 88 3.76 10.07 -10.52
CA TYR A 88 2.71 9.40 -9.77
C TYR A 88 3.44 8.52 -8.74
N ASP A 89 3.33 8.90 -7.48
CA ASP A 89 3.89 8.22 -6.31
C ASP A 89 2.76 7.79 -5.37
N ASP A 90 1.63 7.41 -5.98
CA ASP A 90 0.62 6.65 -5.27
C ASP A 90 1.18 5.23 -5.16
N THR A 91 1.65 4.89 -3.95
CA THR A 91 2.15 3.55 -3.60
C THR A 91 1.19 2.41 -3.94
N VAL A 92 -0.06 2.73 -4.24
CA VAL A 92 -1.20 1.82 -4.32
C VAL A 92 -2.04 2.15 -5.56
N PRO A 93 -1.58 1.77 -6.77
CA PRO A 93 -2.15 2.23 -8.03
C PRO A 93 -3.40 1.43 -8.39
N LEU A 94 -4.22 2.03 -9.26
CA LEU A 94 -5.20 1.28 -10.06
C LEU A 94 -4.52 0.53 -11.21
N ALA A 95 -5.21 -0.45 -11.79
CA ALA A 95 -4.69 -1.26 -12.89
C ALA A 95 -4.28 -0.40 -14.10
N SER A 96 -5.12 0.60 -14.43
CA SER A 96 -4.85 1.54 -15.51
C SER A 96 -3.70 2.51 -15.22
N GLU A 97 -3.44 2.79 -13.95
CA GLU A 97 -2.38 3.70 -13.51
C GLU A 97 -1.03 2.99 -13.49
N LEU A 98 -1.02 1.66 -13.35
CA LEU A 98 0.20 0.87 -13.16
C LEU A 98 1.22 1.10 -14.27
N ALA A 99 0.80 1.28 -15.52
CA ALA A 99 1.72 1.44 -16.65
C ALA A 99 2.58 2.72 -16.58
N VAL A 100 2.16 3.75 -15.85
CA VAL A 100 2.85 5.05 -15.77
C VAL A 100 3.61 5.27 -14.45
N GLN A 101 3.53 4.33 -13.51
CA GLN A 101 4.18 4.46 -12.21
C GLN A 101 5.69 4.26 -12.32
N ALA A 102 6.48 5.24 -11.85
CA ALA A 102 7.95 5.20 -11.89
C ALA A 102 8.54 4.05 -11.06
N ILE A 103 7.79 3.57 -10.09
CA ILE A 103 8.18 2.46 -9.22
C ILE A 103 8.26 1.12 -9.95
N ASN A 104 7.79 1.02 -11.19
CA ASN A 104 8.01 -0.15 -12.04
C ASN A 104 9.43 -0.25 -12.58
N LEU A 105 10.21 0.85 -12.60
CA LEU A 105 11.53 0.90 -13.23
C LEU A 105 12.50 -0.20 -12.73
N PRO A 106 12.60 -0.51 -11.41
CA PRO A 106 13.42 -1.62 -10.92
C PRO A 106 13.03 -2.99 -11.51
N PHE A 107 11.74 -3.22 -11.76
CA PHE A 107 11.25 -4.49 -12.33
C PHE A 107 11.59 -4.60 -13.83
N LEU A 108 11.60 -3.47 -14.55
CA LEU A 108 11.94 -3.39 -15.97
C LEU A 108 13.45 -3.54 -16.25
N ASN A 109 14.30 -3.18 -15.29
CA ASN A 109 15.76 -3.26 -15.43
C ASN A 109 16.35 -4.68 -15.37
N ARG A 110 15.52 -5.72 -15.21
CA ARG A 110 15.95 -7.13 -15.28
C ARG A 110 16.24 -7.64 -16.70
N THR A 111 16.21 -6.77 -17.72
CA THR A 111 16.37 -7.19 -19.11
C THR A 111 17.84 -7.44 -19.47
N PRO A 112 18.16 -8.58 -20.11
CA PRO A 112 19.54 -8.98 -20.44
C PRO A 112 20.21 -8.10 -21.51
N ALA A 113 19.53 -7.08 -22.04
CA ALA A 113 20.02 -6.20 -23.10
C ALA A 113 21.28 -5.39 -22.69
N PHE A 114 21.54 -5.21 -21.39
CA PHE A 114 22.74 -4.52 -20.89
C PHE A 114 23.90 -5.48 -20.57
N GLY A 115 23.96 -6.63 -21.25
CA GLY A 115 25.07 -7.58 -21.15
C GLY A 115 26.33 -7.04 -21.79
N GLY A 116 27.25 -6.45 -21.00
CA GLY A 116 28.65 -6.31 -21.42
C GLY A 116 29.46 -5.12 -20.91
N ARG A 117 28.89 -4.08 -20.29
CA ARG A 117 29.66 -2.91 -19.79
C ARG A 117 29.23 -2.47 -18.39
N PRO A 118 30.14 -1.87 -17.59
CA PRO A 118 30.24 -2.24 -16.20
C PRO A 118 29.27 -1.41 -15.36
N ALA A 119 28.43 -2.11 -14.60
CA ALA A 119 27.60 -1.53 -13.56
C ALA A 119 28.41 -0.66 -12.57
N SER A 120 29.74 -0.83 -12.51
CA SER A 120 30.64 -0.02 -11.68
C SER A 120 30.80 1.43 -12.13
N LEU A 121 30.78 1.75 -13.44
CA LEU A 121 30.91 3.15 -13.92
C LEU A 121 29.64 3.96 -13.61
N PHE A 122 28.47 3.33 -13.72
CA PHE A 122 27.20 3.98 -13.36
C PHE A 122 26.96 4.00 -11.85
N ALA A 123 27.41 2.99 -11.10
CA ALA A 123 27.42 3.05 -9.63
C ALA A 123 28.34 4.17 -9.12
N ALA A 124 29.52 4.35 -9.73
CA ALA A 124 30.41 5.47 -9.45
C ALA A 124 29.79 6.82 -9.83
N TRP A 125 29.09 6.93 -10.96
CA TRP A 125 28.37 8.14 -11.35
C TRP A 125 27.22 8.48 -10.38
N SER A 126 26.53 7.46 -9.86
CA SER A 126 25.46 7.62 -8.87
C SER A 126 26.00 8.08 -7.51
N LEU A 127 27.19 7.60 -7.11
CA LEU A 127 27.90 8.06 -5.91
C LEU A 127 28.49 9.47 -6.09
N ALA A 128 28.88 9.84 -7.31
CA ALA A 128 29.47 11.14 -7.62
C ALA A 128 28.45 12.27 -7.87
N SER A 129 27.20 11.93 -8.19
CA SER A 129 26.13 12.91 -8.46
C SER A 129 25.26 13.25 -7.24
N GLY A 130 25.45 12.57 -6.11
CA GLY A 130 24.85 12.96 -4.84
C GLY A 130 25.56 14.21 -4.29
N ASP A 131 24.82 15.30 -4.09
CA ASP A 131 25.33 16.45 -3.34
C ASP A 131 25.67 15.99 -1.90
N PRO A 132 26.95 16.03 -1.49
CA PRO A 132 27.36 15.57 -0.17
C PRO A 132 26.78 16.43 0.97
N ARG A 133 26.21 17.60 0.67
CA ARG A 133 25.62 18.50 1.66
C ARG A 133 24.17 18.16 1.99
N ASP A 134 23.53 17.31 1.21
CA ASP A 134 22.14 16.93 1.46
C ASP A 134 21.88 15.41 1.23
N PRO A 135 22.56 14.55 2.01
CA PRO A 135 22.41 13.09 1.88
C PRO A 135 21.00 12.60 2.22
N CYS A 136 20.16 13.45 2.85
CA CYS A 136 18.79 13.12 3.22
C CYS A 136 17.74 13.63 2.20
N CYS A 137 17.91 14.79 1.56
CA CYS A 137 16.86 15.28 0.64
C CYS A 137 16.79 14.51 -0.68
N CYS A 138 17.88 13.86 -1.13
CA CYS A 138 17.81 13.01 -2.32
C CYS A 138 16.94 11.76 -2.14
N VAL A 139 16.59 11.36 -0.90
CA VAL A 139 15.78 10.16 -0.65
C VAL A 139 14.29 10.38 -0.90
N PHE A 140 13.79 11.62 -0.74
CA PHE A 140 12.35 11.90 -0.86
C PHE A 140 11.98 13.03 -1.83
N SER A 141 12.81 14.06 -2.05
CA SER A 141 12.47 15.13 -3.03
C SER A 141 12.96 14.84 -4.45
N ALA A 142 13.85 13.86 -4.62
CA ALA A 142 14.39 13.45 -5.90
C ALA A 142 14.30 11.92 -6.07
N GLY A 143 13.09 11.35 -6.09
CA GLY A 143 12.86 9.92 -6.38
C GLY A 143 13.51 9.41 -7.67
N ARG A 144 14.00 10.32 -8.53
CA ARG A 144 14.79 10.00 -9.74
C ARG A 144 16.23 9.56 -9.43
N CYS A 145 16.83 10.00 -8.32
CA CYS A 145 18.25 9.78 -8.01
C CYS A 145 18.53 8.48 -7.24
N THR A 146 17.54 7.89 -6.56
CA THR A 146 17.75 6.67 -5.74
C THR A 146 17.47 5.38 -6.48
N ILE A 147 16.50 5.40 -7.42
CA ILE A 147 16.04 4.20 -8.14
C ILE A 147 17.17 3.60 -8.99
N LEU A 148 17.91 4.44 -9.73
CA LEU A 148 18.97 3.98 -10.62
C LEU A 148 20.14 3.32 -9.86
N PRO A 149 20.77 3.94 -8.85
CA PRO A 149 21.80 3.28 -8.06
C PRO A 149 21.32 2.01 -7.37
N ALA A 150 20.10 1.98 -6.82
CA ALA A 150 19.55 0.76 -6.21
C ALA A 150 19.42 -0.37 -7.24
N ALA A 151 18.88 -0.08 -8.42
CA ALA A 151 18.74 -1.06 -9.49
C ALA A 151 20.11 -1.55 -10.01
N LEU A 152 21.11 -0.67 -10.09
CA LEU A 152 22.47 -1.01 -10.47
C LEU A 152 23.19 -1.85 -9.41
N LEU A 153 23.00 -1.54 -8.13
CA LEU A 153 23.53 -2.33 -7.01
C LEU A 153 22.97 -3.74 -7.03
N VAL A 154 21.65 -3.87 -7.24
CA VAL A 154 20.99 -5.18 -7.41
C VAL A 154 21.54 -5.90 -8.64
N ALA A 155 21.69 -5.22 -9.77
CA ALA A 155 22.27 -5.80 -10.98
C ALA A 155 23.72 -6.26 -10.76
N ALA A 156 24.53 -5.49 -10.04
CA ALA A 156 25.89 -5.85 -9.67
C ALA A 156 25.91 -7.07 -8.73
N ALA A 157 25.04 -7.10 -7.72
CA ALA A 157 24.91 -8.22 -6.79
C ALA A 157 24.49 -9.52 -7.48
N ILE A 158 23.57 -9.46 -8.46
CA ILE A 158 23.13 -10.63 -9.23
C ILE A 158 24.23 -11.14 -10.18
N ARG A 159 25.08 -10.24 -10.69
CA ARG A 159 26.20 -10.59 -11.58
C ARG A 159 27.46 -11.05 -10.84
N ALA A 160 27.59 -10.73 -9.55
CA ALA A 160 28.72 -11.15 -8.76
C ALA A 160 28.77 -12.68 -8.69
N PRO A 161 29.94 -13.31 -8.95
CA PRO A 161 30.06 -14.76 -8.82
C PRO A 161 29.74 -15.17 -7.39
N LYS A 162 28.80 -16.11 -7.23
CA LYS A 162 28.42 -16.63 -5.92
C LYS A 162 29.61 -17.39 -5.33
N SER A 163 30.30 -16.77 -4.38
CA SER A 163 31.36 -17.42 -3.64
C SER A 163 30.76 -18.38 -2.61
N ALA A 164 31.31 -19.58 -2.48
CA ALA A 164 30.91 -20.49 -1.41
C ALA A 164 31.21 -19.83 -0.05
N PRO A 165 30.27 -19.84 0.91
CA PRO A 165 30.49 -19.20 2.20
C PRO A 165 31.44 -20.05 3.06
N VAL A 166 32.73 -19.76 2.98
CA VAL A 166 33.76 -20.46 3.77
C VAL A 166 33.76 -19.99 5.23
N THR A 167 33.39 -18.73 5.49
CA THR A 167 33.42 -18.13 6.84
C THR A 167 32.08 -18.24 7.57
N VAL A 168 32.10 -18.15 8.91
CA VAL A 168 30.88 -18.07 9.74
C VAL A 168 30.00 -16.89 9.32
N ILE A 169 30.63 -15.72 9.09
CA ILE A 169 29.96 -14.51 8.62
C ILE A 169 29.33 -14.75 7.25
N GLY A 170 30.03 -15.41 6.32
CA GLY A 170 29.49 -15.76 5.02
C GLY A 170 28.26 -16.68 5.10
N ARG A 171 28.29 -17.68 5.98
CA ARG A 171 27.15 -18.59 6.20
C ARG A 171 25.96 -17.88 6.83
N PHE A 172 26.20 -16.94 7.74
CA PHE A 172 25.15 -16.10 8.31
C PHE A 172 24.55 -15.18 7.24
N GLY A 173 25.39 -14.53 6.42
CA GLY A 173 24.96 -13.71 5.30
C GLY A 173 24.13 -14.49 4.28
N GLU A 174 24.52 -15.72 3.93
CA GLU A 174 23.71 -16.57 3.05
C GLU A 174 22.34 -16.88 3.66
N ARG A 175 22.27 -17.23 4.95
CA ARG A 175 20.99 -17.48 5.65
C ARG A 175 20.12 -16.24 5.72
N LEU A 176 20.71 -15.07 5.92
CA LEU A 176 19.98 -13.80 5.91
C LEU A 176 19.45 -13.47 4.51
N GLY A 177 20.23 -13.75 3.46
CA GLY A 177 19.80 -13.66 2.07
C GLY A 177 18.63 -14.59 1.76
N ASP A 178 18.71 -15.85 2.19
CA ASP A 178 17.62 -16.84 2.11
C ASP A 178 16.35 -16.39 2.85
N ALA A 179 16.52 -15.60 3.93
CA ALA A 179 15.43 -15.04 4.71
C ALA A 179 14.92 -13.68 4.19
N GLY A 180 15.51 -13.12 3.14
CA GLY A 180 15.24 -11.76 2.68
C GLY A 180 13.76 -11.51 2.34
N TYR A 181 13.08 -12.48 1.73
CA TYR A 181 11.65 -12.37 1.44
C TYR A 181 10.78 -12.39 2.71
N MET A 182 11.14 -13.23 3.69
CA MET A 182 10.45 -13.23 5.00
C MET A 182 10.77 -11.98 5.82
N LEU A 183 11.97 -11.41 5.69
CA LEU A 183 12.32 -10.13 6.30
C LEU A 183 11.42 -9.03 5.78
N TYR A 184 11.33 -8.94 4.45
CA TYR A 184 10.44 -8.01 3.77
C TYR A 184 8.96 -8.16 4.17
N LEU A 185 8.46 -9.37 4.45
CA LEU A 185 7.07 -9.57 4.86
C LEU A 185 6.79 -9.32 6.35
N CYS A 186 7.82 -9.42 7.20
CA CYS A 186 7.65 -9.42 8.65
C CYS A 186 8.06 -8.12 9.32
N ASP A 187 8.90 -7.31 8.69
CA ASP A 187 9.51 -6.13 9.32
C ASP A 187 8.48 -5.07 9.75
N MET A 188 7.67 -4.57 8.83
CA MET A 188 6.65 -3.55 9.10
C MET A 188 5.54 -4.00 10.07
N PRO A 189 4.91 -5.18 9.93
CA PRO A 189 3.89 -5.59 10.89
C PRO A 189 4.49 -5.84 12.27
N LEU A 190 5.72 -6.32 12.36
CA LEU A 190 6.40 -6.48 13.65
C LEU A 190 6.76 -5.13 14.27
N MET A 191 7.28 -4.18 13.51
CA MET A 191 7.54 -2.82 13.99
C MET A 191 6.25 -2.16 14.47
N THR A 192 5.15 -2.35 13.75
CA THR A 192 3.82 -1.87 14.15
C THR A 192 3.38 -2.52 15.46
N LEU A 193 3.51 -3.84 15.59
CA LEU A 193 3.18 -4.57 16.82
C LEU A 193 4.02 -4.08 18.01
N LEU A 194 5.35 -3.98 17.84
CA LEU A 194 6.27 -3.49 18.87
C LEU A 194 5.94 -2.05 19.29
N SER A 195 5.65 -1.17 18.33
CA SER A 195 5.26 0.21 18.64
C SER A 195 3.95 0.33 19.42
N GLY A 196 3.03 -0.63 19.26
CA GLY A 196 1.80 -0.72 20.04
C GLY A 196 2.00 -1.27 21.46
N MET A 197 3.04 -2.07 21.68
CA MET A 197 3.33 -2.71 22.97
C MET A 197 4.32 -1.93 23.84
N VAL A 198 5.24 -1.18 23.22
CA VAL A 198 6.32 -0.50 23.91
C VAL A 198 5.85 0.88 24.41
N PRO A 199 6.17 1.29 25.65
CA PRO A 199 5.77 2.60 26.17
C PRO A 199 6.28 3.75 25.30
N ALA A 200 5.46 4.79 25.13
CA ALA A 200 5.78 5.97 24.32
C ALA A 200 7.04 6.74 24.77
N ARG A 201 7.53 6.50 26.00
CA ARG A 201 8.77 7.10 26.54
C ARG A 201 10.04 6.33 26.18
N SER A 202 9.91 5.20 25.49
CA SER A 202 11.06 4.34 25.18
C SER A 202 11.99 5.03 24.17
N PRO A 203 13.32 4.92 24.32
CA PRO A 203 14.26 5.51 23.38
C PRO A 203 14.03 4.99 21.96
N SER A 204 13.99 5.89 20.98
CA SER A 204 13.80 5.55 19.55
C SER A 204 14.85 4.55 19.05
N LEU A 205 16.09 4.68 19.50
CA LEU A 205 17.17 3.75 19.16
C LEU A 205 16.90 2.33 19.67
N ALA A 206 16.37 2.17 20.88
CA ALA A 206 16.03 0.87 21.44
C ALA A 206 14.88 0.21 20.67
N LEU A 207 13.86 1.00 20.30
CA LEU A 207 12.77 0.55 19.43
C LEU A 207 13.28 0.11 18.05
N TRP A 208 14.19 0.88 17.46
CA TRP A 208 14.77 0.57 16.16
C TRP A 208 15.63 -0.70 16.21
N LEU A 209 16.59 -0.77 17.14
CA LEU A 209 17.44 -1.95 17.31
C LEU A 209 16.64 -3.19 17.67
N GLY A 210 15.66 -3.06 18.56
CA GLY A 210 14.75 -4.14 18.95
C GLY A 210 13.91 -4.61 17.76
N GLY A 211 13.35 -3.67 17.00
CA GLY A 211 12.58 -3.96 15.78
C GLY A 211 13.40 -4.68 14.72
N VAL A 212 14.56 -4.14 14.34
CA VAL A 212 15.46 -4.76 13.35
C VAL A 212 15.90 -6.15 13.79
N SER A 213 16.29 -6.30 15.06
CA SER A 213 16.76 -7.58 15.59
C SER A 213 15.63 -8.62 15.65
N ALA A 214 14.45 -8.22 16.10
CA ALA A 214 13.29 -9.10 16.18
C ALA A 214 12.80 -9.52 14.79
N SER A 215 12.79 -8.59 13.82
CA SER A 215 12.44 -8.87 12.43
C SER A 215 13.43 -9.86 11.83
N GLY A 216 14.74 -9.62 11.98
CA GLY A 216 15.77 -10.56 11.53
C GLY A 216 15.62 -11.95 12.15
N ALA A 217 15.37 -12.02 13.46
CA ALA A 217 15.18 -13.29 14.15
C ALA A 217 13.94 -14.06 13.67
N ILE A 218 12.77 -13.40 13.63
CA ILE A 218 11.52 -14.02 13.15
C ILE A 218 11.66 -14.47 11.70
N SER A 219 12.27 -13.66 10.85
CA SER A 219 12.43 -13.99 9.44
C SER A 219 13.38 -15.15 9.22
N LEU A 220 14.47 -15.26 9.97
CA LEU A 220 15.35 -16.45 9.94
C LEU A 220 14.63 -17.72 10.39
N LEU A 221 13.74 -17.62 11.38
CA LEU A 221 12.91 -18.75 11.83
C LEU A 221 11.91 -19.17 10.74
N LEU A 222 11.21 -18.21 10.13
CA LEU A 222 10.16 -18.46 9.14
C LEU A 222 10.70 -18.77 7.73
N ALA A 223 11.94 -18.38 7.41
CA ALA A 223 12.56 -18.61 6.10
C ALA A 223 12.57 -20.10 5.71
N ARG A 224 12.79 -21.00 6.67
CA ARG A 224 12.75 -22.44 6.42
C ARG A 224 11.36 -22.90 5.97
N ALA A 225 10.31 -22.39 6.61
CA ALA A 225 8.94 -22.70 6.24
C ALA A 225 8.64 -22.16 4.83
N ASP A 226 9.01 -20.90 4.55
CA ASP A 226 8.84 -20.30 3.23
C ASP A 226 9.53 -21.09 2.11
N LEU A 227 10.83 -21.35 2.27
CA LEU A 227 11.62 -22.10 1.29
C LEU A 227 11.10 -23.53 1.12
N SER A 228 10.62 -24.17 2.19
CA SER A 228 10.05 -25.52 2.09
C SER A 228 8.72 -25.52 1.33
N MET A 229 7.83 -24.56 1.59
CA MET A 229 6.59 -24.35 0.83
C MET A 229 6.90 -24.06 -0.64
N HIS A 230 7.86 -23.19 -0.92
CA HIS A 230 8.29 -22.87 -2.27
C HIS A 230 8.81 -24.11 -3.01
N ARG A 231 9.74 -24.85 -2.41
CA ARG A 231 10.30 -26.09 -2.99
C ARG A 231 9.22 -27.14 -3.19
N TRP A 232 8.30 -27.29 -2.24
CA TRP A 232 7.18 -28.21 -2.33
C TRP A 232 6.26 -27.85 -3.50
N SER A 233 5.85 -26.59 -3.63
CA SER A 233 5.04 -26.10 -4.75
C SER A 233 5.74 -26.31 -6.09
N LYS A 234 7.04 -25.99 -6.16
CA LYS A 234 7.85 -26.20 -7.38
C LYS A 234 7.91 -27.68 -7.79
N ARG A 235 8.11 -28.60 -6.84
CA ARG A 235 8.07 -30.06 -7.11
C ARG A 235 6.71 -30.50 -7.61
N ARG A 236 5.62 -30.04 -6.98
CA ARG A 236 4.25 -30.35 -7.41
C ARG A 236 3.96 -29.86 -8.83
N ILE A 237 4.43 -28.66 -9.18
CA ILE A 237 4.30 -28.10 -10.53
C ILE A 237 5.13 -28.92 -11.53
N ALA A 238 6.36 -29.32 -11.19
CA ALA A 238 7.24 -30.06 -12.10
C ALA A 238 6.68 -31.43 -12.52
N VAL A 239 5.91 -32.09 -11.65
CA VAL A 239 5.28 -33.40 -11.95
C VAL A 239 3.84 -33.29 -12.45
N ALA A 240 3.25 -32.08 -12.47
CA ALA A 240 1.87 -31.90 -12.88
C ALA A 240 1.74 -31.95 -14.41
N PRO A 241 0.67 -32.57 -14.96
CA PRO A 241 0.41 -32.54 -16.39
C PRO A 241 0.29 -31.10 -16.91
N ALA A 242 0.85 -30.84 -18.10
CA ALA A 242 0.88 -29.50 -18.70
C ALA A 242 -0.52 -28.88 -18.87
N HIS A 243 -1.54 -29.68 -19.18
CA HIS A 243 -2.92 -29.20 -19.30
C HIS A 243 -3.43 -28.62 -17.97
N ARG A 244 -3.15 -29.27 -16.85
CA ARG A 244 -3.61 -28.84 -15.51
C ARG A 244 -2.93 -27.54 -15.10
N ILE A 245 -1.61 -27.43 -15.33
CA ILE A 245 -0.86 -26.20 -15.05
C ILE A 245 -1.41 -25.05 -15.90
N ARG A 246 -1.69 -25.30 -17.19
CA ARG A 246 -2.27 -24.29 -18.08
C ARG A 246 -3.63 -23.82 -17.59
N VAL A 247 -4.53 -24.73 -17.23
CA VAL A 247 -5.85 -24.37 -16.69
C VAL A 247 -5.70 -23.53 -15.43
N ILE A 248 -4.90 -23.95 -14.45
CA ILE A 248 -4.68 -23.19 -13.21
C ILE A 248 -4.11 -21.80 -13.50
N ALA A 249 -3.10 -21.71 -14.37
CA ALA A 249 -2.47 -20.44 -14.72
C ALA A 249 -3.43 -19.49 -15.44
N VAL A 250 -4.22 -19.99 -16.40
CA VAL A 250 -5.25 -19.19 -17.10
C VAL A 250 -6.34 -18.77 -16.12
N SER A 251 -6.82 -19.66 -15.25
CA SER A 251 -7.80 -19.32 -14.21
C SER A 251 -7.28 -18.25 -13.25
N PHE A 252 -6.01 -18.33 -12.85
CA PHE A 252 -5.37 -17.33 -12.01
C PHE A 252 -5.30 -15.97 -12.71
N VAL A 253 -4.82 -15.92 -13.96
CA VAL A 253 -4.74 -14.69 -14.76
C VAL A 253 -6.14 -14.08 -14.96
N ALA A 254 -7.13 -14.90 -15.31
CA ALA A 254 -8.51 -14.45 -15.48
C ALA A 254 -9.10 -13.88 -14.18
N ALA A 255 -8.88 -14.55 -13.05
CA ALA A 255 -9.31 -14.06 -11.74
C ALA A 255 -8.60 -12.74 -11.37
N PHE A 256 -7.28 -12.66 -11.58
CA PHE A 256 -6.51 -11.44 -11.31
C PHE A 256 -7.03 -10.25 -12.13
N ILE A 257 -7.25 -10.44 -13.44
CA ILE A 257 -7.79 -9.40 -14.33
C ILE A 257 -9.23 -9.03 -13.92
N GLY A 258 -10.08 -10.01 -13.63
CA GLY A 258 -11.46 -9.77 -13.23
C GLY A 258 -11.57 -8.96 -11.93
N VAL A 259 -10.77 -9.31 -10.92
CA VAL A 259 -10.74 -8.56 -9.65
C VAL A 259 -10.14 -7.17 -9.85
N ALA A 260 -9.07 -7.04 -10.65
CA ALA A 260 -8.48 -5.74 -10.97
C ALA A 260 -9.49 -4.82 -11.70
N ALA A 261 -10.23 -5.32 -12.68
CA ALA A 261 -11.26 -4.57 -13.40
C ALA A 261 -12.42 -4.15 -12.48
N TYR A 262 -12.87 -5.05 -11.60
CA TYR A 262 -13.87 -4.72 -10.59
C TYR A 262 -13.37 -3.60 -9.66
N ALA A 263 -12.15 -3.74 -9.15
CA ALA A 263 -11.54 -2.77 -8.24
C ALA A 263 -11.33 -1.40 -8.92
N GLU A 264 -10.93 -1.38 -10.19
CA GLU A 264 -10.81 -0.19 -11.02
C GLU A 264 -12.12 0.61 -11.04
N VAL A 265 -13.22 -0.03 -11.46
CA VAL A 265 -14.53 0.62 -11.57
C VAL A 265 -14.99 1.11 -10.19
N HIS A 266 -14.89 0.25 -9.18
CA HIS A 266 -15.35 0.57 -7.84
C HIS A 266 -14.57 1.73 -7.21
N THR A 267 -13.23 1.69 -7.26
CA THR A 267 -12.38 2.72 -6.67
C THR A 267 -12.48 4.04 -7.43
N ARG A 268 -12.66 4.03 -8.76
CA ARG A 268 -12.94 5.26 -9.52
C ARG A 268 -14.26 5.90 -9.12
N ALA A 269 -15.32 5.11 -8.95
CA ALA A 269 -16.60 5.61 -8.47
C ALA A 269 -16.47 6.23 -7.06
N GLN A 270 -15.69 5.61 -6.18
CA GLN A 270 -15.39 6.17 -4.85
C GLN A 270 -14.58 7.47 -4.92
N ARG A 271 -13.52 7.53 -5.74
CA ARG A 271 -12.71 8.75 -5.94
C ARG A 271 -13.54 9.88 -6.54
N ALA A 272 -14.42 9.58 -7.50
CA ALA A 272 -15.34 10.56 -8.08
C ALA A 272 -16.34 11.09 -7.05
N ALA A 273 -16.96 10.20 -6.25
CA ALA A 273 -17.86 10.59 -5.17
C ALA A 273 -17.14 11.45 -4.10
N TYR A 274 -15.91 11.08 -3.74
CA TYR A 274 -15.09 11.85 -2.81
C TYR A 274 -14.76 13.25 -3.37
N SER A 275 -14.34 13.33 -4.63
CA SER A 275 -14.04 14.62 -5.29
C SER A 275 -15.30 15.49 -5.41
N HIS A 276 -16.45 14.91 -5.72
CA HIS A 276 -17.72 15.62 -5.76
C HIS A 276 -18.12 16.15 -4.37
N ALA A 277 -18.01 15.32 -3.34
CA ALA A 277 -18.26 15.72 -1.96
C ALA A 277 -17.30 16.83 -1.52
N MET A 278 -16.02 16.77 -1.89
CA MET A 278 -15.05 17.83 -1.63
C MET A 278 -15.47 19.16 -2.27
N GLY A 279 -16.00 19.12 -3.49
CA GLY A 279 -16.61 20.28 -4.14
C GLY A 279 -17.77 20.85 -3.33
N ILE A 280 -18.76 20.02 -2.96
CA ILE A 280 -19.92 20.43 -2.15
C ILE A 280 -19.47 21.06 -0.82
N LEU A 281 -18.57 20.40 -0.09
CA LEU A 281 -18.13 20.84 1.24
C LEU A 281 -17.43 22.21 1.22
N THR A 282 -16.77 22.54 0.11
CA THR A 282 -16.01 23.80 -0.05
C THR A 282 -16.85 24.93 -0.64
N SER A 283 -17.83 24.65 -1.50
CA SER A 283 -18.57 25.69 -2.24
C SER A 283 -20.07 25.77 -1.97
N ALA A 284 -20.72 24.69 -1.51
CA ALA A 284 -22.17 24.67 -1.35
C ALA A 284 -22.63 25.36 -0.06
N GLU A 285 -23.80 25.99 -0.13
CA GLU A 285 -24.51 26.49 1.05
C GLU A 285 -25.11 25.33 1.86
N PRO A 286 -25.20 25.44 3.20
CA PRO A 286 -25.83 24.43 4.04
C PRO A 286 -27.29 24.18 3.62
N SER A 287 -27.66 22.91 3.46
CA SER A 287 -29.04 22.53 3.19
C SER A 287 -29.93 22.80 4.41
N THR A 288 -31.14 23.30 4.18
CA THR A 288 -32.20 23.46 5.18
C THR A 288 -33.26 22.35 5.08
N SER A 289 -32.99 21.28 4.32
CA SER A 289 -33.95 20.17 4.17
C SER A 289 -34.28 19.54 5.53
N PRO A 290 -35.57 19.41 5.90
CA PRO A 290 -35.96 18.78 7.16
C PRO A 290 -35.68 17.27 7.18
N SER A 291 -35.48 16.65 6.01
CA SER A 291 -35.12 15.22 5.91
C SER A 291 -33.66 14.95 6.30
N VAL A 292 -32.80 15.98 6.26
CA VAL A 292 -31.38 15.85 6.53
C VAL A 292 -31.11 16.05 8.01
N LEU A 293 -30.67 14.97 8.67
CA LEU A 293 -30.22 15.00 10.06
C LEU A 293 -28.69 14.89 10.09
N ALA A 294 -28.04 15.81 10.79
CA ALA A 294 -26.60 15.76 11.04
C ALA A 294 -26.28 16.32 12.43
N GLU A 295 -25.45 15.60 13.18
CA GLU A 295 -25.07 16.00 14.54
C GLU A 295 -23.65 15.52 14.88
N VAL A 296 -22.96 16.29 15.73
CA VAL A 296 -21.69 15.92 16.33
C VAL A 296 -21.95 15.44 17.76
N ASP A 297 -21.97 14.11 17.94
CA ASP A 297 -22.24 13.48 19.25
C ASP A 297 -21.13 13.77 20.28
N ALA A 298 -19.86 13.78 19.84
CA ALA A 298 -18.73 13.81 20.76
C ALA A 298 -17.47 14.40 20.12
N ILE A 299 -16.75 15.18 20.91
CA ILE A 299 -15.42 15.69 20.58
C ILE A 299 -14.48 15.29 21.71
N GLN A 300 -13.43 14.54 21.39
CA GLN A 300 -12.44 14.08 22.36
C GLN A 300 -11.04 14.49 21.94
N ARG A 301 -10.28 15.08 22.86
CA ARG A 301 -8.85 15.32 22.67
C ARG A 301 -8.06 14.09 23.13
N LEU A 302 -7.23 13.54 22.24
CA LEU A 302 -6.33 12.45 22.57
C LEU A 302 -5.11 12.96 23.37
N PRO A 303 -4.41 12.09 24.11
CA PRO A 303 -3.20 12.46 24.86
C PRO A 303 -2.09 13.09 24.00
N ASP A 304 -2.04 12.74 22.70
CA ASP A 304 -1.09 13.28 21.73
C ASP A 304 -1.51 14.66 21.14
N GLY A 305 -2.62 15.20 21.62
CA GLY A 305 -3.14 16.51 21.22
C GLY A 305 -4.05 16.51 19.99
N ARG A 306 -4.22 15.38 19.28
CA ARG A 306 -5.19 15.27 18.17
C ARG A 306 -6.63 15.36 18.68
N LEU A 307 -7.55 15.84 17.84
CA LEU A 307 -8.98 15.83 18.14
C LEU A 307 -9.68 14.72 17.36
N VAL A 308 -10.55 13.98 18.04
CA VAL A 308 -11.45 12.98 17.46
C VAL A 308 -12.86 13.56 17.50
N VAL A 309 -13.43 13.81 16.33
CA VAL A 309 -14.80 14.31 16.19
C VAL A 309 -15.67 13.14 15.73
N ARG A 310 -16.71 12.80 16.49
CA ARG A 310 -17.64 11.73 16.17
C ARG A 310 -19.04 12.30 15.99
N GLY A 311 -19.75 11.79 15.01
CA GLY A 311 -21.10 12.23 14.72
C GLY A 311 -21.79 11.31 13.74
N TYR A 312 -22.88 11.82 13.17
CA TYR A 312 -23.63 11.14 12.13
C TYR A 312 -24.26 12.15 11.17
N ALA A 313 -24.55 11.72 9.96
CA ALA A 313 -25.31 12.50 8.99
C ALA A 313 -26.01 11.61 7.96
N ILE A 314 -27.30 11.86 7.76
CA ILE A 314 -28.20 11.05 6.94
C ILE A 314 -29.31 11.91 6.34
N ASP A 315 -29.73 11.57 5.13
CA ASP A 315 -31.01 12.00 4.56
C ASP A 315 -32.05 10.90 4.80
N LEU A 316 -33.07 11.19 5.61
CA LEU A 316 -34.10 10.22 6.00
C LEU A 316 -34.96 9.75 4.83
N ASP A 317 -35.05 10.55 3.76
CA ASP A 317 -35.78 10.21 2.54
C ASP A 317 -34.93 9.35 1.59
N LYS A 318 -33.60 9.49 1.67
CA LYS A 318 -32.63 8.74 0.86
C LYS A 318 -31.51 8.15 1.72
N PRO A 319 -31.83 7.22 2.63
CA PRO A 319 -30.88 6.75 3.64
C PRO A 319 -29.68 5.98 3.07
N ASN A 320 -29.76 5.53 1.81
CA ASN A 320 -28.67 4.83 1.12
C ASN A 320 -27.65 5.78 0.47
N LEU A 321 -27.85 7.11 0.55
CA LEU A 321 -26.87 8.08 0.07
C LEU A 321 -25.57 7.97 0.86
N THR A 322 -24.45 8.10 0.15
CA THR A 322 -23.13 8.03 0.78
C THR A 322 -22.75 9.40 1.31
N SER A 323 -22.78 9.56 2.63
CA SER A 323 -22.31 10.79 3.26
C SER A 323 -20.78 10.84 3.43
N HIS A 324 -20.23 12.04 3.27
CA HIS A 324 -18.88 12.41 3.63
C HIS A 324 -18.92 13.58 4.61
N ALA A 325 -18.24 13.43 5.74
CA ALA A 325 -18.11 14.50 6.72
C ALA A 325 -16.70 15.09 6.65
N ALA A 326 -16.57 16.38 6.92
CA ALA A 326 -15.29 17.06 6.97
C ALA A 326 -15.25 18.08 8.11
N VAL A 327 -14.07 18.23 8.71
CA VAL A 327 -13.73 19.38 9.54
C VAL A 327 -13.11 20.42 8.62
N THR A 328 -13.69 21.63 8.60
CA THR A 328 -13.19 22.76 7.83
C THR A 328 -12.76 23.90 8.75
N GLN A 329 -11.81 24.71 8.28
CA GLN A 329 -11.37 25.93 8.94
C GLN A 329 -11.19 27.01 7.88
N ARG A 330 -11.97 28.10 7.94
CA ARG A 330 -11.99 29.18 6.92
C ARG A 330 -12.14 28.64 5.48
N GLY A 331 -13.04 27.68 5.29
CA GLY A 331 -13.30 27.07 3.97
C GLY A 331 -12.27 26.03 3.52
N ARG A 332 -11.14 25.87 4.22
CA ARG A 332 -10.17 24.81 3.93
C ARG A 332 -10.58 23.53 4.66
N ILE A 333 -10.60 22.41 3.94
CA ILE A 333 -10.79 21.09 4.54
C ILE A 333 -9.51 20.69 5.30
N ILE A 334 -9.66 20.42 6.59
CA ILE A 334 -8.59 19.96 7.48
C ILE A 334 -8.55 18.43 7.55
N SER A 335 -9.72 17.80 7.59
CA SER A 335 -9.90 16.36 7.66
C SER A 335 -11.24 16.00 7.02
N MET A 336 -11.31 14.91 6.27
CA MET A 336 -12.54 14.47 5.59
C MET A 336 -12.58 12.95 5.56
N GLU A 337 -13.73 12.38 5.89
CA GLU A 337 -13.94 10.94 5.92
C GLU A 337 -15.33 10.58 5.39
N ARG A 338 -15.42 9.40 4.76
CA ARG A 338 -16.70 8.80 4.41
C ARG A 338 -17.37 8.25 5.67
N SER A 339 -18.68 8.41 5.79
CA SER A 339 -19.46 7.73 6.83
C SER A 339 -19.40 6.22 6.66
N ARG A 340 -18.89 5.51 7.67
CA ARG A 340 -18.68 4.05 7.65
C ARG A 340 -19.30 3.33 8.85
N ARG A 341 -19.77 4.06 9.86
CA ARG A 341 -20.28 3.47 11.11
C ARG A 341 -21.80 3.30 11.06
N ILE A 342 -22.25 2.15 11.55
CA ILE A 342 -23.67 1.88 11.79
C ILE A 342 -24.04 2.47 13.15
N ARG A 343 -25.23 3.08 13.26
CA ARG A 343 -25.73 3.71 14.50
C ARG A 343 -27.11 3.16 14.88
N PRO A 344 -27.21 1.91 15.35
CA PRO A 344 -28.50 1.29 15.65
C PRO A 344 -29.23 1.99 16.80
N GLY A 345 -28.50 2.61 17.74
CA GLY A 345 -29.09 3.42 18.81
C GLY A 345 -29.87 4.62 18.28
N GLN A 346 -29.32 5.36 17.30
CA GLN A 346 -30.01 6.49 16.69
C GLN A 346 -31.21 6.03 15.84
N ALA A 347 -31.04 4.94 15.08
CA ALA A 347 -32.15 4.33 14.35
C ALA A 347 -33.34 3.96 15.27
N LYS A 348 -33.06 3.47 16.49
CA LYS A 348 -34.07 3.18 17.51
C LYS A 348 -34.73 4.46 18.04
N ILE A 349 -33.96 5.51 18.33
CA ILE A 349 -34.48 6.81 18.82
C ILE A 349 -35.45 7.42 17.81
N TRP A 350 -35.16 7.33 16.51
CA TRP A 350 -36.02 7.85 15.45
C TRP A 350 -37.16 6.90 15.05
N SER A 351 -37.30 5.75 15.72
CA SER A 351 -38.28 4.72 15.36
C SER A 351 -38.19 4.27 13.89
N ARG A 352 -36.95 4.17 13.36
CA ARG A 352 -36.64 3.81 11.96
C ARG A 352 -35.77 2.54 11.92
N PRO A 353 -36.35 1.34 12.12
CA PRO A 353 -35.58 0.09 12.16
C PRO A 353 -34.92 -0.27 10.82
N ASP A 354 -35.41 0.28 9.70
CA ASP A 354 -34.81 0.18 8.38
C ASP A 354 -33.39 0.76 8.34
N LEU A 355 -33.07 1.71 9.23
CA LEU A 355 -31.76 2.34 9.35
C LEU A 355 -30.76 1.56 10.22
N ALA A 356 -31.19 0.46 10.86
CA ALA A 356 -30.36 -0.27 11.82
C ALA A 356 -29.08 -0.87 11.20
N ASN A 357 -29.06 -1.08 9.89
CA ASN A 357 -27.90 -1.61 9.14
C ASN A 357 -27.26 -0.57 8.19
N VAL A 358 -27.75 0.67 8.20
CA VAL A 358 -27.26 1.73 7.33
C VAL A 358 -26.04 2.40 7.96
N ARG A 359 -25.03 2.72 7.14
CA ARG A 359 -23.79 3.37 7.58
C ARG A 359 -23.88 4.89 7.41
N PHE A 360 -24.25 5.58 8.47
CA PHE A 360 -24.40 7.04 8.47
C PHE A 360 -23.61 7.75 9.58
N GLY A 361 -22.82 7.01 10.35
CA GLY A 361 -21.90 7.56 11.36
C GLY A 361 -20.50 7.82 10.80
N PHE A 362 -19.88 8.92 11.25
CA PHE A 362 -18.52 9.30 10.89
C PHE A 362 -17.63 9.46 12.13
N VAL A 363 -16.32 9.35 11.90
CA VAL A 363 -15.26 9.75 12.85
C VAL A 363 -14.17 10.47 12.07
N LEU A 364 -13.88 11.70 12.47
CA LEU A 364 -12.88 12.55 11.86
C LEU A 364 -11.71 12.70 12.83
N MET A 365 -10.50 12.53 12.32
CA MET A 365 -9.26 12.77 13.05
C MET A 365 -8.68 14.11 12.60
N VAL A 366 -8.67 15.08 13.50
CA VAL A 366 -8.06 16.39 13.26
C VAL A 366 -6.58 16.30 13.68
N PRO A 367 -5.64 16.62 12.78
CA PRO A 367 -4.21 16.52 13.06
C PRO A 367 -3.80 17.48 14.21
N LYS A 368 -2.67 17.17 14.84
CA LYS A 368 -2.04 18.09 15.80
C LYS A 368 -1.57 19.36 15.07
N GLY A 369 -1.55 20.49 15.76
CA GLY A 369 -1.03 21.75 15.20
C GLY A 369 -2.03 22.55 14.36
N VAL A 370 -3.31 22.19 14.38
CA VAL A 370 -4.35 23.09 13.86
C VAL A 370 -4.43 24.31 14.77
N GLU A 371 -4.12 25.48 14.22
CA GLU A 371 -4.13 26.74 14.95
C GLU A 371 -5.58 27.19 15.21
N CYS A 372 -6.08 27.05 16.43
CA CYS A 372 -7.43 27.50 16.78
C CYS A 372 -7.62 29.03 16.60
N SER A 373 -6.53 29.81 16.62
CA SER A 373 -6.53 31.24 16.30
C SER A 373 -6.85 31.54 14.83
N SER A 374 -6.61 30.58 13.94
CA SER A 374 -6.93 30.69 12.51
C SER A 374 -8.42 30.52 12.20
N GLY A 375 -9.30 30.51 13.21
CA GLY A 375 -10.75 30.53 13.06
C GLY A 375 -11.43 29.31 13.67
N LYS A 376 -12.77 29.36 13.72
CA LYS A 376 -13.58 28.25 14.24
C LYS A 376 -13.45 27.03 13.33
N LEU A 377 -13.46 25.85 13.96
CA LEU A 377 -13.56 24.57 13.26
C LEU A 377 -15.03 24.26 13.07
N ASP A 378 -15.43 24.09 11.82
CA ASP A 378 -16.80 23.74 11.46
C ASP A 378 -16.83 22.29 10.99
N VAL A 379 -17.88 21.55 11.33
CA VAL A 379 -18.14 20.22 10.77
C VAL A 379 -19.17 20.37 9.67
N ARG A 380 -18.80 19.99 8.45
CA ARG A 380 -19.68 20.01 7.28
C ARG A 380 -19.89 18.59 6.78
N VAL A 381 -21.03 18.33 6.15
CA VAL A 381 -21.34 17.03 5.56
C VAL A 381 -21.92 17.23 4.16
N ALA A 382 -21.46 16.42 3.21
CA ALA A 382 -22.06 16.24 1.89
C ALA A 382 -22.72 14.86 1.83
N LEU A 383 -23.95 14.81 1.28
CA LEU A 383 -24.78 13.61 1.13
C LEU A 383 -24.91 13.19 -0.33
#